data_AF-A0A2S0VM84-F1
#
_entry.id   AF-A0A2S0VM84-F1
#
_cell.length_a   1.000
_cell.length_b   1.000
_cell.length_c   1.000
_cell.angle_alpha   90.00
_cell.angle_beta   90.00
_cell.angle_gamma   90.00
#
_symmetry.space_group_name_H-M   'P 1'
#
loop_
_entity.id
_entity.type
_entity.pdbx_description
1 polymer ?
#
loop_
_entity_poly.entity_id
_entity_poly.type
_entity_poly.pdbx_seq_one_letter_code
_entity_poly.pdbx_strand_id
1 'polypeptide(L)'
;MIFDLKNQPTTWANGVNEDLIADYPEYIQKYGKVGSEKWWDNYFSGEIERKVHQGKVVFIGERADSCDEIWDIVEIDFNGELAEYDRCGYWKSDEIIVGALVSIESFEISLHQKYGPKTHMFDRLVQISKT
;
A
#
# COMPACT_ATOMS: atom_id res chain seq x y z
N MET A 1 5.45 2.00 -14.31
CA MET A 1 4.62 2.34 -13.12
C MET A 1 3.40 1.46 -13.20
N ILE A 2 3.16 0.62 -12.20
CA ILE A 2 2.14 -0.42 -12.30
C ILE A 2 0.90 -0.13 -11.45
N PHE A 3 1.00 0.80 -10.50
CA PHE A 3 -0.12 1.22 -9.66
C PHE A 3 0.03 2.65 -9.15
N ASP A 4 -1.07 3.40 -9.11
CA ASP A 4 -1.19 4.72 -8.47
C ASP A 4 -2.59 4.87 -7.87
N LEU A 5 -2.66 4.84 -6.53
CA LEU A 5 -3.91 4.91 -5.77
C LEU A 5 -4.65 6.24 -5.98
N LYS A 6 -3.91 7.34 -6.21
CA LYS A 6 -4.50 8.66 -6.43
C LYS A 6 -5.41 8.71 -7.67
N ASN A 7 -5.10 7.90 -8.66
CA ASN A 7 -5.85 7.83 -9.91
C ASN A 7 -6.91 6.71 -9.92
N GLN A 8 -7.13 6.03 -8.79
CA GLN A 8 -8.18 5.03 -8.64
C GLN A 8 -9.50 5.66 -8.16
N PRO A 9 -10.66 4.99 -8.37
CA PRO A 9 -11.91 5.41 -7.76
C PRO A 9 -11.79 5.53 -6.24
N THR A 10 -12.27 6.62 -5.65
CA THR A 10 -12.08 6.95 -4.22
C THR A 10 -12.83 6.03 -3.25
N THR A 11 -13.56 5.02 -3.73
CA THR A 11 -14.31 4.06 -2.92
C THR A 11 -13.43 3.28 -1.95
N TRP A 12 -12.13 3.12 -2.24
CA TRP A 12 -11.16 2.50 -1.33
C TRP A 12 -11.06 3.25 0.02
N ALA A 13 -11.33 4.55 0.03
CA ALA A 13 -11.19 5.39 1.21
C ALA A 13 -12.46 5.43 2.09
N ASN A 14 -13.55 4.77 1.69
CA ASN A 14 -14.84 4.89 2.40
C ASN A 14 -14.73 4.39 3.84
N GLY A 15 -14.19 3.18 4.05
CA GLY A 15 -14.09 2.59 5.39
C GLY A 15 -13.20 3.40 6.34
N VAL A 16 -12.03 3.85 5.88
CA VAL A 16 -11.14 4.69 6.72
C VAL A 16 -11.77 6.06 7.01
N ASN A 17 -12.50 6.65 6.06
CA ASN A 17 -13.22 7.90 6.31
C ASN A 17 -14.36 7.72 7.32
N GLU A 18 -15.09 6.61 7.27
CA GLU A 18 -16.14 6.30 8.26
C GLU A 18 -15.55 6.16 9.66
N ASP A 19 -14.46 5.40 9.81
CA ASP A 19 -13.74 5.26 11.08
C ASP A 19 -13.20 6.60 11.60
N LEU A 20 -12.59 7.41 10.73
CA LEU A 20 -12.06 8.72 11.11
C LEU A 20 -13.17 9.70 11.54
N ILE A 21 -14.34 9.67 10.90
CA ILE A 21 -15.48 10.49 11.33
C ILE A 21 -15.95 10.09 12.73
N ALA A 22 -15.95 8.79 13.03
CA ALA A 22 -16.42 8.27 14.31
C ALA A 22 -15.43 8.48 15.45
N ASP A 23 -14.15 8.16 15.21
CA ASP A 23 -13.15 8.00 16.28
C ASP A 23 -12.04 9.06 16.27
N TYR A 24 -11.82 9.76 15.15
CA TYR A 24 -10.78 10.81 15.07
C TYR A 24 -11.12 11.96 14.10
N PRO A 25 -12.22 12.70 14.35
CA PRO A 25 -12.72 13.72 13.42
C PRO A 25 -11.74 14.88 13.21
N GLU A 26 -10.84 15.16 14.16
CA GLU A 26 -9.80 16.19 14.05
C GLU A 26 -8.83 15.92 12.89
N TYR A 27 -8.57 14.65 12.57
CA TYR A 27 -7.76 14.28 11.41
C TYR A 27 -8.39 14.81 10.11
N ILE A 28 -9.70 14.61 9.95
CA ILE A 28 -10.43 15.08 8.76
C ILE A 28 -10.50 16.61 8.73
N GLN A 29 -10.65 17.27 9.88
CA GLN A 29 -10.62 18.73 9.95
C GLN A 29 -9.26 19.28 9.48
N LYS A 30 -8.17 18.69 9.96
CA LYS A 30 -6.80 19.08 9.60
C LYS A 30 -6.51 18.78 8.13
N TYR A 31 -6.58 17.51 7.74
CA TYR A 31 -6.08 17.02 6.45
C TYR A 31 -7.15 16.91 5.36
N GLY A 32 -8.44 16.96 5.70
CA GLY A 32 -9.52 16.63 4.77
C GLY A 32 -9.87 15.14 4.78
N LYS A 33 -10.93 14.76 4.05
CA LYS A 33 -11.30 13.36 3.87
C LYS A 33 -10.22 12.63 3.08
N VAL A 34 -9.87 11.42 3.50
CA VAL A 34 -8.89 10.57 2.80
C VAL A 34 -9.31 10.40 1.34
N GLY A 35 -8.37 10.60 0.42
CA GLY A 35 -8.62 10.55 -1.03
C GLY A 35 -9.18 11.84 -1.65
N SER A 36 -9.56 12.86 -0.86
CA SER A 36 -9.96 14.17 -1.38
C SER A 36 -8.75 14.98 -1.88
N GLU A 37 -9.00 16.01 -2.69
CA GLU A 37 -7.94 16.92 -3.18
C GLU A 37 -7.15 17.55 -2.02
N LYS A 38 -7.84 18.12 -1.03
CA LYS A 38 -7.20 18.67 0.18
C LYS A 38 -6.29 17.65 0.88
N TRP A 39 -6.72 16.39 0.96
CA TRP A 39 -5.94 15.34 1.59
C TRP A 39 -4.69 15.00 0.78
N TRP A 40 -4.83 14.90 -0.54
CA TRP A 40 -3.68 14.72 -1.44
C TRP A 40 -2.69 15.88 -1.38
N ASP A 41 -3.16 17.11 -1.25
CA ASP A 41 -2.27 18.28 -1.12
C ASP A 41 -1.43 18.19 0.16
N ASN A 42 -2.05 17.82 1.28
CA ASN A 42 -1.33 17.58 2.55
C ASN A 42 -0.37 16.39 2.46
N TYR A 43 -0.77 15.34 1.73
CA TYR A 43 0.09 14.19 1.46
C TYR A 43 1.35 14.60 0.68
N PHE A 44 1.19 15.34 -0.42
CA PHE A 44 2.31 15.77 -1.25
C PHE A 44 3.16 16.87 -0.63
N SER A 45 2.59 17.66 0.29
CA SER A 45 3.35 18.65 1.07
C SER A 45 4.18 18.04 2.20
N GLY A 46 4.01 16.74 2.49
CA GLY A 46 4.74 16.03 3.55
C GLY A 46 4.12 16.16 4.95
N GLU A 47 2.89 16.67 5.04
CA GLU A 47 2.15 16.79 6.30
C GLU A 47 1.53 15.46 6.77
N ILE A 48 1.46 14.49 5.86
CA ILE A 48 1.07 13.10 6.11
C ILE A 48 2.29 12.24 5.87
N GLU A 49 2.62 11.40 6.84
CA GLU A 49 3.78 10.52 6.76
C GLU A 49 3.61 9.50 5.62
N ARG A 50 4.68 9.32 4.84
CA ARG A 50 4.79 8.34 3.78
C ARG A 50 5.99 7.45 4.03
N LYS A 51 5.86 6.17 3.70
CA LYS A 51 6.96 5.20 3.72
C LYS A 51 7.31 4.85 2.28
N VAL A 52 8.60 4.72 1.99
CA VAL A 52 9.07 4.28 0.68
C VAL A 52 9.98 3.08 0.90
N HIS A 53 9.57 1.96 0.34
CA HIS A 53 10.32 0.71 0.37
C HIS A 53 10.84 0.41 -1.03
N GLN A 54 12.11 0.06 -1.12
CA GLN A 54 12.75 -0.35 -2.36
C GLN A 54 13.31 -1.75 -2.19
N GLY A 55 12.95 -2.63 -3.13
CA GLY A 55 13.34 -4.02 -3.08
C GLY A 55 13.53 -4.60 -4.47
N LYS A 56 13.98 -5.85 -4.51
CA LYS A 56 14.22 -6.59 -5.75
C LYS A 56 13.28 -7.79 -5.81
N VAL A 57 12.65 -8.01 -6.96
CA VAL A 57 11.86 -9.22 -7.18
C VAL A 57 12.80 -10.42 -7.22
N VAL A 58 12.60 -11.37 -6.32
CA VAL A 58 13.45 -12.58 -6.21
C VAL A 58 12.73 -13.84 -6.64
N PHE A 59 11.40 -13.86 -6.58
CA PHE A 59 10.59 -15.00 -7.02
C PHE A 59 9.25 -14.54 -7.58
N ILE A 60 8.77 -15.27 -8.59
CA ILE A 60 7.42 -15.13 -9.16
C ILE A 60 6.92 -16.54 -9.46
N GLY A 61 5.74 -16.87 -8.96
CA GLY A 61 5.04 -18.11 -9.30
C GLY A 61 4.36 -18.76 -8.11
N GLU A 62 3.99 -20.02 -8.31
CA GLU A 62 3.26 -20.81 -7.31
C GLU A 62 4.21 -21.36 -6.22
N ARG A 63 3.83 -21.16 -4.95
CA ARG A 63 4.52 -21.73 -3.79
C ARG A 63 3.48 -22.23 -2.79
N ALA A 64 3.74 -23.40 -2.20
CA ALA A 64 2.91 -23.92 -1.12
C ALA A 64 3.31 -23.26 0.21
N ASP A 65 2.32 -22.89 1.02
CA ASP A 65 2.54 -22.44 2.39
C ASP A 65 2.69 -23.62 3.37
N SER A 66 2.72 -23.34 4.69
CA SER A 66 2.85 -24.35 5.73
C SER A 66 1.61 -25.24 5.93
N CYS A 67 0.50 -24.90 5.28
CA CYS A 67 -0.76 -25.64 5.27
C CYS A 67 -0.98 -26.40 3.96
N ASP A 68 0.03 -26.48 3.07
CA ASP A 68 -0.03 -27.04 1.73
C ASP A 68 -1.01 -26.29 0.78
N GLU A 69 -1.36 -25.04 1.09
CA GLU A 69 -2.15 -24.19 0.19
C GLU A 69 -1.22 -23.54 -0.85
N ILE A 70 -1.58 -23.65 -2.13
CA ILE A 70 -0.79 -23.13 -3.25
C ILE A 70 -1.22 -21.69 -3.55
N TRP A 71 -0.26 -20.76 -3.46
CA TRP A 71 -0.44 -19.35 -3.75
C TRP A 71 0.44 -18.92 -4.92
N ASP A 72 -0.11 -18.21 -5.90
CA ASP A 72 0.67 -17.51 -6.94
C ASP A 72 1.13 -16.17 -6.39
N ILE A 73 2.44 -16.04 -6.16
CA ILE A 73 3.02 -14.92 -5.42
C ILE A 73 4.11 -14.19 -6.21
N VAL A 74 4.36 -12.95 -5.81
CA VAL A 74 5.57 -12.19 -6.08
C VAL A 74 6.30 -12.00 -4.76
N GLU A 75 7.56 -12.43 -4.71
CA GLU A 75 8.42 -12.26 -3.54
C GLU A 75 9.42 -11.14 -3.81
N ILE A 76 9.52 -10.19 -2.88
CA ILE A 76 10.41 -9.04 -2.96
C ILE A 76 11.37 -9.07 -1.77
N ASP A 77 12.65 -8.93 -2.07
CA ASP A 77 13.71 -8.74 -1.10
C ASP A 77 13.96 -7.24 -0.85
N PHE A 78 13.64 -6.78 0.34
CA PHE A 78 13.88 -5.43 0.84
C PHE A 78 15.17 -5.34 1.68
N ASN A 79 16.30 -5.76 1.10
CA ASN A 79 17.64 -5.77 1.73
C ASN A 79 17.79 -6.79 2.89
N GLY A 80 17.37 -8.02 2.65
CA GLY A 80 17.41 -9.15 3.58
C GLY A 80 16.06 -9.48 4.21
N GLU A 81 15.07 -8.60 4.06
CA GLU A 81 13.70 -8.82 4.50
C GLU A 81 12.83 -9.24 3.31
N LEU A 82 12.37 -10.49 3.33
CA LEU A 82 11.48 -11.02 2.29
C LEU A 82 10.04 -10.68 2.60
N ALA A 83 9.33 -10.18 1.60
CA ALA A 83 7.88 -9.99 1.65
C ALA A 83 7.22 -10.66 0.45
N GLU A 84 6.14 -11.38 0.72
CA GLU A 84 5.33 -12.08 -0.28
C GLU A 84 4.05 -11.28 -0.54
N TYR A 85 3.70 -11.14 -1.82
CA TYR A 85 2.48 -10.50 -2.28
C TYR A 85 1.74 -11.46 -3.19
N ASP A 86 0.42 -11.57 -3.01
CA ASP A 86 -0.43 -12.28 -3.96
C ASP A 86 -0.28 -11.67 -5.35
N ARG A 87 -0.03 -12.51 -6.36
CA ARG A 87 0.10 -12.08 -7.75
C ARG A 87 -1.29 -11.82 -8.35
N CYS A 88 -2.00 -10.86 -7.79
CA CYS A 88 -3.31 -10.38 -8.23
C CYS A 88 -3.29 -8.85 -8.47
N GLY A 89 -4.34 -8.32 -9.10
CA GLY A 89 -4.42 -6.89 -9.39
C GLY A 89 -3.21 -6.37 -10.18
N TYR A 90 -2.55 -5.33 -9.67
CA TYR A 90 -1.38 -4.73 -10.32
C TYR A 90 -0.12 -5.61 -10.27
N TRP A 91 -0.05 -6.59 -9.36
CA TRP A 91 1.07 -7.54 -9.30
C TRP A 91 1.10 -8.53 -10.48
N LYS A 92 0.04 -8.57 -11.30
CA LYS A 92 0.02 -9.31 -12.57
C LYS A 92 0.68 -8.59 -13.75
N SER A 93 1.23 -7.39 -13.54
CA SER A 93 1.89 -6.63 -14.61
C SER A 93 3.07 -7.39 -15.23
N ASP A 94 3.16 -7.37 -16.57
CA ASP A 94 4.29 -7.93 -17.32
C ASP A 94 5.62 -7.19 -17.07
N GLU A 95 5.58 -6.02 -16.43
CA GLU A 95 6.78 -5.32 -15.96
C GLU A 95 7.44 -6.05 -14.78
N ILE A 96 6.70 -6.86 -14.02
CA ILE A 96 7.21 -7.60 -12.87
C ILE A 96 7.90 -8.86 -13.35
N ILE A 97 9.23 -8.83 -13.33
CA ILE A 97 10.11 -9.95 -13.66
C ILE A 97 11.11 -10.16 -12.53
N VAL A 98 11.57 -11.40 -12.35
CA VAL A 98 12.67 -11.69 -11.41
C VAL A 98 13.89 -10.83 -11.77
N GLY A 99 14.44 -10.14 -10.78
CA GLY A 99 15.53 -9.20 -10.94
C GLY A 99 15.12 -7.73 -11.04
N ALA A 100 13.84 -7.44 -11.29
CA ALA A 100 13.33 -6.07 -11.36
C ALA A 100 13.44 -5.37 -10.00
N LEU A 101 13.72 -4.06 -10.02
CA LEU A 101 13.67 -3.22 -8.84
C LEU A 101 12.26 -2.65 -8.68
N VAL A 102 11.71 -2.78 -7.48
CA VAL A 102 10.39 -2.30 -7.11
C VAL A 102 10.54 -1.17 -6.11
N SER A 103 9.79 -0.08 -6.31
CA SER A 103 9.61 0.98 -5.32
C SER A 103 8.13 1.03 -4.95
N ILE A 104 7.84 0.82 -3.66
CA ILE A 104 6.50 0.89 -3.08
C ILE A 104 6.47 2.11 -2.17
N GLU A 105 5.65 3.10 -2.52
CA GLU A 105 5.29 4.20 -1.63
C GLU A 105 3.98 3.84 -0.95
N SER A 106 3.92 3.91 0.38
CA SER A 106 2.75 3.58 1.18
C SER A 106 2.51 4.62 2.28
N PHE A 107 1.31 4.59 2.87
CA PHE A 107 0.98 5.38 4.05
C PHE A 107 0.10 4.61 5.01
N GLU A 108 0.12 5.05 6.26
CA GLU A 108 -0.64 4.46 7.34
C GLU A 108 -1.49 5.51 8.04
N ILE A 109 -2.72 5.12 8.39
CA ILE A 109 -3.62 5.92 9.21
C ILE A 109 -3.98 5.09 10.43
N SER A 110 -3.43 5.48 11.59
CA SER A 110 -3.66 4.81 12.87
C SER A 110 -4.65 5.62 13.71
N LEU A 111 -5.65 4.93 14.23
CA LEU A 111 -6.66 5.49 15.13
C LEU A 111 -6.77 4.64 16.40
N HIS A 112 -7.06 5.28 17.53
CA HIS A 112 -7.27 4.60 18.81
C HIS A 112 -8.77 4.45 19.03
N GLN A 113 -9.28 3.22 18.89
CA GLN A 113 -10.68 2.91 19.17
C GLN A 113 -10.85 2.37 20.59
N LYS A 114 -12.10 2.33 21.06
CA LYS A 114 -12.47 1.75 22.36
C LYS A 114 -11.95 0.32 22.56
N TYR A 115 -11.84 -0.46 21.48
CA TYR A 115 -11.43 -1.87 21.52
C TYR A 115 -9.95 -2.10 21.19
N GLY A 116 -9.20 -1.03 20.96
CA GLY A 116 -7.78 -1.09 20.61
C GLY A 116 -7.42 -0.20 19.42
N PRO A 117 -6.13 -0.12 19.08
CA PRO A 117 -5.68 0.60 17.90
C PRO A 117 -6.16 -0.12 16.63
N LYS A 118 -6.58 0.67 15.64
CA LYS A 118 -6.85 0.21 14.28
C LYS A 118 -5.94 0.99 13.34
N THR A 119 -5.23 0.27 12.47
CA THR A 119 -4.36 0.87 11.46
C THR A 119 -4.84 0.46 10.08
N HIS A 120 -5.05 1.46 9.22
CA HIS A 120 -5.27 1.26 7.80
C HIS A 120 -3.95 1.51 7.08
N MET A 121 -3.49 0.54 6.29
CA MET A 121 -2.28 0.65 5.48
C MET A 121 -2.65 0.58 4.01
N PHE A 122 -2.06 1.48 3.22
CA PHE A 122 -2.33 1.56 1.78
C PHE A 122 -1.03 1.71 1.00
N ASP A 123 -0.88 0.91 -0.05
CA ASP A 123 0.04 1.23 -1.13
C ASP A 123 -0.50 2.45 -1.87
N ARG A 124 0.32 3.48 -2.02
CA ARG A 124 -0.01 4.71 -2.76
C ARG A 124 0.48 4.65 -4.19
N LEU A 125 1.72 4.19 -4.40
CA LEU A 125 2.35 4.12 -5.72
C LEU A 125 3.27 2.91 -5.78
N VAL A 126 3.16 2.12 -6.85
CA VAL A 126 4.09 1.02 -7.13
C VAL A 126 4.73 1.24 -8.49
N GLN A 127 6.07 1.30 -8.47
CA GLN A 127 6.89 1.53 -9.65
C GLN A 127 7.88 0.39 -9.84
N ILE A 128 8.07 0.00 -11.09
CA ILE A 128 9.07 -0.96 -11.50
C ILE A 128 10.13 -0.22 -12.30
N SER A 129 11.39 -0.46 -11.94
CA SER A 129 12.56 -0.02 -12.68
C SER A 129 13.28 -1.26 -13.21
N LYS A 130 13.46 -1.32 -14.53
CA LYS A 130 14.25 -2.39 -15.16
C LYS A 130 15.72 -2.17 -14.86
N THR A 131 16.41 -3.24 -14.50
CA THR A 131 17.88 -3.29 -14.41
C THR A 131 18.50 -3.49 -15.79
#